data_AF-A0A7S1FER7-F1
#
_entry.id   AF-A0A7S1FER7-F1
#
_cell.length_a   1.000
_cell.length_b   1.000
_cell.length_c   1.000
_cell.angle_alpha   90.00
_cell.angle_beta   90.00
_cell.angle_gamma   90.00
#
_symmetry.space_group_name_H-M   'P 1'
#
loop_
_entity.id
_entity.type
_entity.pdbx_description
1 polymer ?
#
loop_
_entity_poly.entity_id
_entity_poly.type
_entity_poly.pdbx_seq_one_letter_code
_entity_poly.pdbx_strand_id
1 'polypeptide(L)'
;FDHLFIGGTAYHGTWGPWGHEVASGEEIAWEADSSVQMGGWRVCVSSDDMPATTTDVMVTNVTVLEGECTMTSSSCIASPGYPGDYSHDGSCTMAMPAGFISARSFDTERFYDHLHVAGSRFDGVDGPQLVEVATGDRVEWASDGSVSRKGWEICHAETAPSVLTLLSGSCEVSGDCVNSINYPLAYTQDPCTIYSPPGWISRVAFETEVQYDFLYIAGEVYHGDFGEDGTELPGGGL
;
A
#
# COMPACT_ATOMS: atom_id res chain seq x y z
N PHE A 1 -2.15 27.97 -6.30
CA PHE A 1 -1.96 26.71 -5.59
C PHE A 1 -1.43 27.06 -4.22
N ASP A 2 -2.12 26.58 -3.20
CA ASP A 2 -1.80 26.90 -1.82
C ASP A 2 -0.76 25.89 -1.30
N HIS A 3 0.27 26.38 -0.60
CA HIS A 3 1.39 25.57 -0.14
C HIS A 3 1.73 25.86 1.32
N LEU A 4 1.93 24.79 2.08
CA LEU A 4 2.61 24.82 3.37
C LEU A 4 4.09 24.47 3.14
N PHE A 5 5.00 25.26 3.67
CA PHE A 5 6.43 25.06 3.56
C PHE A 5 7.02 24.73 4.93
N ILE A 6 7.80 23.65 5.01
CA ILE A 6 8.63 23.31 6.18
C ILE A 6 10.04 22.97 5.69
N GLY A 7 11.05 23.70 6.15
CA GLY A 7 12.43 23.45 5.74
C GLY A 7 12.69 23.63 4.24
N GLY A 8 11.87 24.43 3.56
CA GLY A 8 11.89 24.56 2.10
C GLY A 8 11.17 23.43 1.34
N THR A 9 10.64 22.42 2.03
CA THR A 9 9.77 21.39 1.43
C THR A 9 8.34 21.91 1.32
N ALA A 10 7.74 21.85 0.13
CA ALA A 10 6.38 22.31 -0.14
C ALA A 10 5.36 21.18 -0.07
N TYR A 11 4.29 21.40 0.67
CA TYR A 11 3.15 20.51 0.89
C TYR A 11 1.87 21.15 0.36
N HIS A 12 1.00 20.36 -0.26
CA HIS A 12 -0.25 20.84 -0.89
C HIS A 12 -1.30 19.73 -1.01
N GLY A 13 -2.53 20.14 -1.32
CA GLY A 13 -3.66 19.21 -1.43
C GLY A 13 -3.95 18.54 -0.09
N THR A 14 -4.21 17.24 -0.13
CA THR A 14 -4.38 16.37 1.05
C THR A 14 -3.05 15.86 1.61
N TRP A 15 -1.93 16.18 0.95
CA TRP A 15 -0.59 15.78 1.37
C TRP A 15 0.02 16.79 2.34
N GLY A 16 -0.08 16.48 3.62
CA GLY A 16 0.51 17.26 4.71
C GLY A 16 1.92 16.81 5.09
N PRO A 17 2.63 17.59 5.94
CA PRO A 17 4.00 17.34 6.39
C PRO A 17 4.09 16.29 7.49
N TRP A 18 3.35 15.19 7.36
CA TRP A 18 3.47 14.09 8.31
C TRP A 18 4.83 13.42 8.14
N GLY A 19 5.44 12.99 9.25
CA GLY A 19 6.80 12.41 9.17
C GLY A 19 7.92 13.45 9.09
N HIS A 20 7.61 14.74 8.91
CA HIS A 20 8.63 15.77 8.74
C HIS A 20 9.26 16.12 10.09
N GLU A 21 10.52 15.72 10.28
CA GLU A 21 11.32 16.15 11.43
C GLU A 21 11.57 17.66 11.33
N VAL A 22 11.07 18.42 12.30
CA VAL A 22 11.24 19.88 12.35
C VAL A 22 12.38 20.21 13.32
N ALA A 23 13.45 20.82 12.81
CA ALA A 23 14.59 21.25 13.62
C ALA A 23 14.24 22.46 14.51
N SER A 24 15.00 22.64 15.59
CA SER A 24 14.82 23.80 16.46
C SER A 24 15.03 25.11 15.70
N GLY A 25 14.01 25.96 15.68
CA GLY A 25 14.03 27.24 14.97
C GLY A 25 13.76 27.15 13.47
N GLU A 26 13.37 25.98 12.96
CA GLU A 26 12.95 25.82 11.56
C GLU A 26 11.65 26.57 11.27
N GLU A 27 11.59 27.19 10.08
CA GLU A 27 10.47 28.01 9.67
C GLU A 27 9.35 27.17 9.05
N ILE A 28 8.12 27.42 9.51
CA ILE A 28 6.89 26.91 8.91
C ILE A 28 6.18 28.10 8.26
N ALA A 29 6.10 28.11 6.92
CA ALA A 29 5.50 29.20 6.15
C ALA A 29 4.30 28.71 5.35
N TRP A 30 3.30 29.57 5.13
CA TRP A 30 2.11 29.25 4.35
C TRP A 30 1.83 30.33 3.31
N GLU A 31 1.56 29.91 2.08
CA GLU A 31 1.16 30.77 0.99
C GLU A 31 -0.13 30.24 0.37
N ALA A 32 -1.11 31.12 0.16
CA ALA A 32 -2.33 30.83 -0.58
C ALA A 32 -2.46 31.79 -1.77
N ASP A 33 -3.09 31.33 -2.84
CA ASP A 33 -3.41 32.19 -3.98
C ASP A 33 -4.74 32.94 -3.79
N SER A 34 -5.18 33.67 -4.83
CA SER A 34 -6.39 34.51 -4.77
C SER A 34 -7.70 33.78 -5.09
N SER A 35 -7.71 32.45 -5.21
CA SER A 35 -8.86 31.66 -5.61
C SER A 35 -9.04 30.40 -4.76
N VAL A 36 -10.21 29.75 -4.88
CA VAL A 36 -10.59 28.43 -4.30
C VAL A 36 -10.06 28.14 -2.88
N GLN A 37 -10.91 28.31 -1.86
CA GLN A 37 -10.56 27.95 -0.47
C GLN A 37 -11.10 26.56 -0.08
N MET A 38 -10.34 25.84 0.74
CA MET A 38 -10.70 24.53 1.32
C MET A 38 -10.69 24.58 2.85
N GLY A 39 -10.88 23.43 3.51
CA GLY A 39 -10.89 23.30 4.98
C GLY A 39 -9.61 23.73 5.71
N GLY A 40 -8.50 23.93 4.99
CA GLY A 40 -7.23 24.38 5.52
C GLY A 40 -6.39 23.24 6.10
N TRP A 41 -5.38 23.58 6.91
CA TRP A 41 -4.45 22.62 7.53
C TRP A 41 -4.33 22.88 9.03
N ARG A 42 -4.05 21.81 9.77
CA ARG A 42 -3.64 21.85 11.17
C ARG A 42 -2.46 20.91 11.34
N VAL A 43 -1.33 21.43 11.81
CA VAL A 43 -0.15 20.63 12.15
C VAL A 43 0.17 20.82 13.62
N CYS A 44 0.53 19.73 14.28
CA CYS A 44 0.93 19.71 15.69
C CYS A 44 2.38 19.25 15.77
N VAL A 45 3.25 20.05 16.38
CA VAL A 45 4.63 19.65 16.67
C VAL A 45 4.63 18.95 18.02
N SER A 46 4.97 17.67 18.04
CA SER A 46 5.17 16.92 19.29
C SER A 46 6.63 16.99 19.72
N SER A 47 6.86 17.09 21.04
CA SER A 47 8.19 16.90 21.64
C SER A 47 8.51 15.44 21.90
N ASP A 48 7.49 14.58 21.88
CA ASP A 48 7.73 13.15 21.79
C ASP A 48 8.35 12.91 20.42
N ASP A 49 9.39 12.09 20.36
CA ASP A 49 9.89 11.58 19.09
C ASP A 49 8.63 11.10 18.33
N MET A 50 8.29 11.79 17.24
CA MET A 50 7.59 11.15 16.14
C MET A 50 8.32 9.82 16.00
N PRO A 51 7.67 8.65 16.07
CA PRO A 51 8.39 7.40 16.15
C PRO A 51 9.27 7.31 14.90
N ALA A 52 10.49 7.82 15.05
CA ALA A 52 11.67 7.32 14.46
C ALA A 52 11.58 5.84 14.73
N THR A 53 12.08 5.08 13.79
CA THR A 53 12.29 3.64 13.81
C THR A 53 13.00 3.23 15.13
N THR A 54 12.29 3.30 16.25
CA THR A 54 12.75 3.29 17.63
C THR A 54 11.90 2.21 18.28
N THR A 55 12.62 1.14 18.55
CA THR A 55 12.19 -0.22 18.80
C THR A 55 11.48 -0.43 20.15
N ASP A 56 10.70 0.52 20.67
CA ASP A 56 10.15 0.36 22.03
C ASP A 56 8.82 1.07 22.35
N VAL A 57 7.91 1.17 21.38
CA VAL A 57 6.48 1.19 21.72
C VAL A 57 5.94 -0.20 21.43
N MET A 58 5.46 -0.92 22.45
CA MET A 58 4.80 -2.22 22.22
C MET A 58 3.42 -2.02 21.58
N VAL A 59 3.40 -1.59 20.31
CA VAL A 59 2.21 -1.72 19.48
C VAL A 59 2.08 -3.20 19.13
N THR A 60 1.28 -3.92 19.91
CA THR A 60 1.06 -5.36 19.69
C THR A 60 -0.12 -5.63 18.77
N ASN A 61 -0.96 -4.62 18.50
CA ASN A 61 -2.17 -4.74 17.69
C ASN A 61 -2.36 -3.47 16.86
N VAL A 62 -3.06 -3.60 15.72
CA VAL A 62 -3.53 -2.46 14.92
C VAL A 62 -4.35 -1.53 15.80
N THR A 63 -3.96 -0.27 15.87
CA THR A 63 -4.58 0.73 16.77
C THR A 63 -4.92 1.99 16.00
N VAL A 64 -6.18 2.41 16.01
CA VAL A 64 -6.61 3.71 15.49
C VAL A 64 -6.17 4.80 16.46
N LEU A 65 -5.38 5.74 15.98
CA LEU A 65 -4.89 6.88 16.75
C LEU A 65 -5.84 8.07 16.63
N GLU A 66 -6.23 8.38 15.39
CA GLU A 66 -7.06 9.55 15.05
C GLU A 66 -8.01 9.24 13.89
N GLY A 67 -9.10 9.99 13.80
CA GLY A 67 -10.10 9.86 12.74
C GLY A 67 -11.10 8.73 12.92
N GLU A 68 -11.84 8.42 11.85
CA GLU A 68 -13.01 7.53 11.88
C GLU A 68 -12.80 6.18 11.16
N CYS A 69 -11.54 5.73 11.02
CA CYS A 69 -11.28 4.38 10.50
C CYS A 69 -11.79 3.31 11.46
N THR A 70 -12.30 2.21 10.89
CA THR A 70 -13.03 1.21 11.66
C THR A 70 -12.39 -0.16 11.56
N MET A 71 -12.20 -0.81 12.71
CA MET A 71 -11.75 -2.20 12.75
C MET A 71 -12.89 -3.10 12.25
N THR A 72 -12.64 -3.84 11.16
CA THR A 72 -13.59 -4.83 10.63
C THR A 72 -13.35 -6.23 11.18
N SER A 73 -12.14 -6.48 11.68
CA SER A 73 -11.78 -7.69 12.44
C SER A 73 -10.59 -7.41 13.38
N SER A 74 -10.06 -8.41 14.07
CA SER A 74 -8.88 -8.25 14.94
C SER A 74 -7.62 -7.81 14.20
N SER A 75 -7.53 -8.08 12.90
CA SER A 75 -6.36 -7.74 12.08
C SER A 75 -6.71 -6.95 10.83
N CYS A 76 -7.95 -6.50 10.65
CA CYS A 76 -8.35 -5.72 9.48
C CYS A 76 -9.03 -4.42 9.88
N ILE A 77 -8.75 -3.38 9.11
CA ILE A 77 -9.25 -2.03 9.29
C ILE A 77 -9.68 -1.47 7.94
N ALA A 78 -10.71 -0.64 7.97
CA ALA A 78 -11.30 -0.07 6.78
C ALA A 78 -11.46 1.45 6.88
N SER A 79 -11.53 2.07 5.70
CA SER A 79 -11.82 3.50 5.54
C SER A 79 -13.15 3.87 6.19
N PRO A 80 -13.34 5.13 6.60
CA PRO A 80 -14.62 5.59 7.14
C PRO A 80 -15.77 5.28 6.17
N GLY A 81 -16.87 4.71 6.66
CA GLY A 81 -18.05 4.39 5.85
C GLY A 81 -18.01 3.09 5.05
N TYR A 82 -16.88 2.36 5.00
CA TYR A 82 -16.76 1.08 4.30
C TYR A 82 -17.80 0.04 4.80
N PRO A 83 -18.44 -0.76 3.92
CA PRO A 83 -18.21 -0.91 2.47
C PRO A 83 -18.99 0.11 1.61
N GLY A 84 -19.60 1.13 2.22
CA GLY A 84 -20.17 2.28 1.52
C GLY A 84 -19.09 3.28 1.10
N ASP A 85 -19.52 4.39 0.50
CA ASP A 85 -18.57 5.40 0.04
C ASP A 85 -18.02 6.21 1.22
N TYR A 86 -16.71 6.51 1.22
CA TYR A 86 -16.11 7.37 2.25
C TYR A 86 -16.56 8.83 2.11
N SER A 87 -16.46 9.60 3.19
CA SER A 87 -16.74 11.04 3.18
C SER A 87 -15.59 11.85 2.57
N HIS A 88 -15.93 13.01 2.02
CA HIS A 88 -14.96 14.04 1.66
C HIS A 88 -14.26 14.59 2.90
N ASP A 89 -13.04 15.12 2.72
CA ASP A 89 -12.20 15.72 3.76
C ASP A 89 -11.99 14.80 4.98
N GLY A 90 -12.12 13.48 4.77
CA GLY A 90 -12.01 12.47 5.79
C GLY A 90 -10.57 12.04 5.96
N SER A 91 -10.10 11.90 7.19
CA SER A 91 -8.78 11.37 7.47
C SER A 91 -8.79 10.42 8.66
N CYS A 92 -7.80 9.54 8.70
CA CYS A 92 -7.54 8.71 9.86
C CYS A 92 -6.06 8.27 9.90
N THR A 93 -5.61 7.92 11.09
CA THR A 93 -4.24 7.49 11.33
C THR A 93 -4.25 6.27 12.24
N MET A 94 -3.41 5.29 11.92
CA MET A 94 -3.32 4.01 12.61
C MET A 94 -1.86 3.72 12.94
N ALA A 95 -1.59 3.13 14.10
CA ALA A 95 -0.31 2.52 14.41
C ALA A 95 -0.37 1.01 14.16
N MET A 96 0.68 0.48 13.53
CA MET A 96 0.80 -0.94 13.18
C MET A 96 1.79 -1.68 14.08
N PRO A 97 1.49 -2.94 14.45
CA PRO A 97 2.51 -3.87 14.92
C PRO A 97 3.40 -4.31 13.75
N ALA A 98 4.59 -4.84 14.05
CA ALA A 98 5.44 -5.41 13.02
C ALA A 98 4.72 -6.53 12.23
N GLY A 99 4.95 -6.58 10.91
CA GLY A 99 4.36 -7.58 10.02
C GLY A 99 4.15 -7.06 8.60
N PHE A 100 3.07 -7.49 7.97
CA PHE A 100 2.76 -7.18 6.57
C PHE A 100 1.32 -6.66 6.42
N ILE A 101 1.13 -5.67 5.57
CA ILE A 101 -0.17 -5.08 5.24
C ILE A 101 -0.56 -5.43 3.80
N SER A 102 -1.78 -5.95 3.62
CA SER A 102 -2.39 -6.19 2.30
C SER A 102 -3.82 -5.68 2.25
N ALA A 103 -4.21 -5.11 1.12
CA ALA A 103 -5.59 -4.74 0.84
C ALA A 103 -6.42 -5.95 0.41
N ARG A 104 -7.56 -6.15 1.08
CA ARG A 104 -8.64 -7.04 0.60
C ARG A 104 -9.54 -6.35 -0.42
N SER A 105 -9.74 -5.05 -0.26
CA SER A 105 -10.48 -4.18 -1.17
C SER A 105 -9.83 -2.82 -1.19
N PHE A 106 -9.76 -2.20 -2.36
CA PHE A 106 -9.17 -0.88 -2.54
C PHE A 106 -9.81 -0.20 -3.76
N ASP A 107 -10.60 0.84 -3.52
CA ASP A 107 -11.23 1.68 -4.54
C ASP A 107 -11.33 3.11 -3.99
N THR A 108 -10.41 3.96 -4.45
CA THR A 108 -10.22 5.34 -4.00
C THR A 108 -10.09 6.25 -5.22
N GLU A 109 -10.25 7.56 -5.05
CA GLU A 109 -10.00 8.48 -6.17
C GLU A 109 -8.52 8.52 -6.52
N ARG A 110 -8.21 8.05 -7.73
CA ARG A 110 -6.84 8.07 -8.25
C ARG A 110 -6.30 9.50 -8.28
N PHE A 111 -5.06 9.67 -7.81
CA PHE A 111 -4.32 10.93 -7.71
C PHE A 111 -4.74 11.96 -6.66
N TYR A 112 -5.87 11.77 -5.95
CA TYR A 112 -6.38 12.77 -5.00
C TYR A 112 -6.55 12.21 -3.57
N ASP A 113 -7.05 10.98 -3.48
CA ASP A 113 -7.28 10.31 -2.20
C ASP A 113 -6.20 9.25 -1.96
N HIS A 114 -5.57 9.27 -0.79
CA HIS A 114 -4.32 8.56 -0.58
C HIS A 114 -4.31 7.76 0.71
N LEU A 115 -3.91 6.49 0.59
CA LEU A 115 -3.47 5.67 1.71
C LEU A 115 -1.95 5.59 1.71
N HIS A 116 -1.31 5.90 2.84
CA HIS A 116 0.12 5.73 3.03
C HIS A 116 0.37 4.58 4.00
N VAL A 117 1.27 3.65 3.63
CA VAL A 117 1.71 2.52 4.46
C VAL A 117 3.23 2.48 4.42
N ALA A 118 3.89 2.60 5.57
CA ALA A 118 5.36 2.59 5.67
C ALA A 118 6.05 3.54 4.65
N GLY A 119 5.47 4.73 4.44
CA GLY A 119 5.99 5.73 3.50
C GLY A 119 5.65 5.48 2.02
N SER A 120 5.07 4.33 1.67
CA SER A 120 4.56 4.06 0.32
C SER A 120 3.13 4.59 0.16
N ARG A 121 2.86 5.26 -0.96
CA ARG A 121 1.54 5.82 -1.29
C ARG A 121 0.75 4.87 -2.19
N PHE A 122 -0.53 4.73 -1.90
CA PHE A 122 -1.51 3.93 -2.64
C PHE A 122 -2.75 4.78 -2.95
N ASP A 123 -3.27 4.66 -4.17
CA ASP A 123 -4.48 5.34 -4.64
C ASP A 123 -5.12 4.60 -5.84
N GLY A 124 -6.32 5.03 -6.23
CA GLY A 124 -7.09 4.33 -7.25
C GLY A 124 -7.53 2.94 -6.79
N VAL A 125 -7.21 1.93 -7.59
CA VAL A 125 -7.52 0.52 -7.34
C VAL A 125 -6.29 -0.32 -6.94
N ASP A 126 -5.13 0.35 -6.87
CA ASP A 126 -3.83 -0.27 -6.66
C ASP A 126 -3.47 -0.14 -5.16
N GLY A 127 -4.04 -1.04 -4.35
CA GLY A 127 -3.83 -1.06 -2.89
C GLY A 127 -2.53 -1.75 -2.45
N PRO A 128 -2.14 -1.62 -1.17
CA PRO A 128 -0.96 -2.28 -0.62
C PRO A 128 -1.03 -3.80 -0.77
N GLN A 129 0.08 -4.44 -1.13
CA GLN A 129 0.22 -5.90 -1.24
C GLN A 129 1.50 -6.34 -0.55
N LEU A 130 1.37 -6.96 0.63
CA LEU A 130 2.49 -7.43 1.45
C LEU A 130 3.54 -6.36 1.74
N VAL A 131 3.09 -5.14 2.04
CA VAL A 131 3.96 -4.05 2.47
C VAL A 131 4.45 -4.36 3.88
N GLU A 132 5.76 -4.49 4.06
CA GLU A 132 6.35 -4.69 5.39
C GLU A 132 6.18 -3.43 6.24
N VAL A 133 5.79 -3.63 7.50
CA VAL A 133 5.65 -2.57 8.51
C VAL A 133 6.44 -2.97 9.75
N ALA A 134 7.15 -2.01 10.32
CA ALA A 134 7.79 -2.14 11.63
C ALA A 134 6.82 -1.75 12.75
N THR A 135 7.11 -2.19 13.98
CA THR A 135 6.32 -1.80 15.14
C THR A 135 6.35 -0.27 15.31
N GLY A 136 5.17 0.33 15.34
CA GLY A 136 5.01 1.78 15.47
C GLY A 136 4.88 2.51 14.13
N ASP A 137 5.10 1.83 13.00
CA ASP A 137 4.81 2.39 11.69
C ASP A 137 3.36 2.84 11.62
N ARG A 138 3.14 3.94 10.90
CA ARG A 138 1.81 4.49 10.72
C ARG A 138 1.25 4.19 9.36
N VAL A 139 -0.05 3.97 9.36
CA VAL A 139 -0.87 3.96 8.16
C VAL A 139 -1.81 5.14 8.22
N GLU A 140 -1.88 5.87 7.11
CA GLU A 140 -2.56 7.17 7.07
C GLU A 140 -3.45 7.25 5.86
N TRP A 141 -4.66 7.75 6.08
CA TRP A 141 -5.64 7.95 5.03
C TRP A 141 -6.09 9.40 5.03
N ALA A 142 -6.22 9.97 3.84
CA ALA A 142 -6.87 11.25 3.63
C ALA A 142 -7.62 11.25 2.28
N SER A 143 -8.84 11.78 2.30
CA SER A 143 -9.61 12.13 1.10
C SER A 143 -9.67 13.64 0.89
N ASP A 144 -9.84 14.04 -0.36
CA ASP A 144 -10.01 15.43 -0.76
C ASP A 144 -11.48 15.90 -0.62
N GLY A 145 -11.74 17.15 -1.03
CA GLY A 145 -13.06 17.78 -0.90
C GLY A 145 -14.12 17.30 -1.90
N SER A 146 -13.82 16.30 -2.75
CA SER A 146 -14.70 15.84 -3.82
C SER A 146 -14.60 14.32 -4.05
N VAL A 147 -15.26 13.83 -5.10
CA VAL A 147 -15.34 12.43 -5.59
C VAL A 147 -15.04 11.34 -4.55
N SER A 148 -16.08 10.71 -4.03
CA SER A 148 -15.91 9.54 -3.15
C SER A 148 -16.04 8.20 -3.90
N ARG A 149 -15.42 7.17 -3.34
CA ARG A 149 -15.44 5.77 -3.80
C ARG A 149 -15.72 4.84 -2.63
N LYS A 150 -15.75 3.52 -2.89
CA LYS A 150 -16.04 2.49 -1.88
C LYS A 150 -15.02 2.44 -0.73
N GLY A 151 -13.84 3.01 -0.93
CA GLY A 151 -12.77 3.02 0.06
C GLY A 151 -12.00 1.72 0.06
N TRP A 152 -11.50 1.34 1.23
CA TRP A 152 -10.56 0.22 1.35
C TRP A 152 -10.78 -0.58 2.62
N GLU A 153 -10.40 -1.85 2.57
CA GLU A 153 -10.16 -2.70 3.72
C GLU A 153 -8.76 -3.28 3.58
N ILE A 154 -7.90 -3.01 4.57
CA ILE A 154 -6.55 -3.55 4.66
C ILE A 154 -6.46 -4.47 5.88
N CYS A 155 -5.61 -5.48 5.78
CA CYS A 155 -5.38 -6.46 6.82
C CYS A 155 -3.90 -6.60 7.13
N HIS A 156 -3.60 -6.75 8.41
CA HIS A 156 -2.31 -7.09 8.96
C HIS A 156 -2.14 -8.61 9.07
N ALA A 157 -0.92 -9.07 8.81
CA ALA A 157 -0.44 -10.40 9.11
C ALA A 157 0.93 -10.31 9.79
N GLU A 158 1.15 -11.10 10.85
CA GLU A 158 2.43 -11.12 11.58
C GLU A 158 3.60 -11.63 10.73
N THR A 159 3.32 -12.50 9.75
CA THR A 159 4.32 -13.12 8.90
C THR A 159 3.87 -13.11 7.44
N ALA A 160 4.85 -13.07 6.53
CA ALA A 160 4.58 -13.25 5.11
C ALA A 160 4.08 -14.69 4.85
N PRO A 161 3.38 -14.94 3.73
CA PRO A 161 2.90 -16.27 3.41
C PRO A 161 4.06 -17.30 3.37
N SER A 162 3.79 -18.52 3.82
CA SER A 162 4.77 -19.63 3.78
C SER A 162 4.57 -20.58 2.59
N VAL A 163 3.54 -20.33 1.80
CA VAL A 163 3.14 -21.12 0.62
C VAL A 163 2.85 -20.17 -0.53
N LEU A 164 2.87 -20.68 -1.77
CA LEU A 164 2.42 -19.92 -2.93
C LEU A 164 1.01 -19.40 -2.68
N THR A 165 0.83 -18.09 -2.85
CA THR A 165 -0.42 -17.40 -2.50
C THR A 165 -0.81 -16.46 -3.63
N LEU A 166 -2.05 -16.57 -4.10
CA LEU A 166 -2.64 -15.61 -5.03
C LEU A 166 -2.93 -14.31 -4.26
N LEU A 167 -2.31 -13.20 -4.67
CA LEU A 167 -2.54 -11.89 -4.07
C LEU A 167 -3.68 -11.15 -4.76
N SER A 168 -3.67 -11.16 -6.10
CA SER A 168 -4.67 -10.48 -6.92
C SER A 168 -4.83 -11.15 -8.29
N GLY A 169 -5.96 -10.87 -8.94
CA GLY A 169 -6.24 -11.34 -10.29
C GLY A 169 -6.65 -12.82 -10.35
N SER A 170 -6.33 -13.49 -11.45
CA SER A 170 -7.01 -14.74 -11.82
C SER A 170 -6.13 -16.01 -11.87
N CYS A 171 -4.88 -16.02 -11.42
CA CYS A 171 -4.10 -17.27 -11.50
C CYS A 171 -4.59 -18.40 -10.57
N GLU A 172 -4.38 -19.65 -10.97
CA GLU A 172 -4.73 -20.82 -10.17
C GLU A 172 -3.50 -21.34 -9.43
N VAL A 173 -3.60 -21.44 -8.11
CA VAL A 173 -2.57 -22.03 -7.26
C VAL A 173 -3.00 -23.42 -6.82
N SER A 174 -2.13 -24.41 -7.00
CA SER A 174 -2.36 -25.80 -6.61
C SER A 174 -1.10 -26.39 -6.00
N GLY A 175 -1.08 -26.45 -4.66
CA GLY A 175 0.11 -26.85 -3.91
C GLY A 175 1.27 -25.90 -4.19
N ASP A 176 2.39 -26.46 -4.63
CA ASP A 176 3.61 -25.72 -4.95
C ASP A 176 3.68 -25.26 -6.42
N CYS A 177 2.56 -25.35 -7.15
CA CYS A 177 2.45 -24.92 -8.55
C CYS A 177 1.46 -23.76 -8.69
N VAL A 178 1.70 -22.94 -9.72
CA VAL A 178 0.79 -21.90 -10.18
C VAL A 178 0.67 -21.96 -11.70
N ASN A 179 -0.53 -21.70 -12.23
CA ASN A 179 -0.77 -21.61 -13.66
C ASN A 179 -1.73 -20.48 -14.00
N SER A 180 -1.67 -20.01 -15.25
CA SER A 180 -2.69 -19.14 -15.84
C SER A 180 -4.05 -19.84 -15.85
N ILE A 181 -5.13 -19.05 -15.90
CA ILE A 181 -6.48 -19.57 -16.11
C ILE A 181 -6.53 -20.47 -17.34
N ASN A 182 -7.31 -21.54 -17.25
CA ASN A 182 -7.58 -22.56 -18.27
C ASN A 182 -6.43 -23.50 -18.60
N TYR A 183 -5.23 -23.36 -18.02
CA TYR A 183 -4.12 -24.28 -18.29
C TYR A 183 -4.59 -25.75 -18.15
N PRO A 184 -4.34 -26.62 -19.15
CA PRO A 184 -3.38 -26.49 -20.27
C PRO A 184 -3.93 -25.87 -21.57
N LEU A 185 -5.10 -25.22 -21.54
CA LEU A 185 -5.65 -24.47 -22.67
C LEU A 185 -5.15 -23.01 -22.69
N ALA A 186 -5.52 -22.26 -23.72
CA ALA A 186 -5.15 -20.85 -23.88
C ALA A 186 -5.59 -19.99 -22.69
N TYR A 187 -4.67 -19.15 -22.20
CA TYR A 187 -4.89 -18.24 -21.09
C TYR A 187 -5.80 -17.07 -21.46
N THR A 188 -6.33 -16.38 -20.44
CA THR A 188 -7.12 -15.16 -20.58
C THR A 188 -6.21 -13.92 -20.53
N GLN A 189 -6.77 -12.74 -20.80
CA GLN A 189 -6.05 -11.45 -20.68
C GLN A 189 -5.97 -10.93 -19.23
N ASP A 190 -6.52 -11.68 -18.26
CA ASP A 190 -6.61 -11.23 -16.88
C ASP A 190 -5.23 -11.31 -16.21
N PRO A 191 -4.71 -10.21 -15.64
CA PRO A 191 -3.44 -10.25 -14.92
C PRO A 191 -3.60 -11.00 -13.60
N CYS A 192 -2.48 -11.39 -13.01
CA CYS A 192 -2.46 -11.87 -11.64
C CYS A 192 -1.14 -11.48 -10.95
N THR A 193 -1.19 -11.38 -9.63
CA THR A 193 0.00 -11.24 -8.79
C THR A 193 0.02 -12.37 -7.79
N ILE A 194 1.18 -13.01 -7.64
CA ILE A 194 1.39 -14.09 -6.69
C ILE A 194 2.55 -13.76 -5.75
N TYR A 195 2.43 -14.23 -4.52
CA TYR A 195 3.55 -14.30 -3.61
C TYR A 195 4.13 -15.71 -3.63
N SER A 196 5.46 -15.80 -3.70
CA SER A 196 6.21 -17.04 -3.55
C SER A 196 6.99 -17.04 -2.24
N PRO A 197 6.95 -18.13 -1.44
CA PRO A 197 7.92 -18.30 -0.37
C PRO A 197 9.33 -18.49 -0.96
N PRO A 198 10.39 -18.36 -0.11
CA PRO A 198 11.76 -18.63 -0.54
C PRO A 198 11.91 -20.04 -1.11
N GLY A 199 12.54 -20.18 -2.26
CA GLY A 199 12.68 -21.48 -2.93
C GLY A 199 13.26 -21.38 -4.33
N TRP A 200 13.16 -22.50 -5.06
CA TRP A 200 13.63 -22.65 -6.44
C TRP A 200 12.43 -22.86 -7.36
N ILE A 201 12.41 -22.16 -8.50
CA ILE A 201 11.39 -22.38 -9.53
C ILE A 201 11.81 -23.55 -10.41
N SER A 202 10.94 -24.55 -10.53
CA SER A 202 11.05 -25.58 -11.57
C SER A 202 10.01 -25.34 -12.66
N ARG A 203 10.45 -25.16 -13.91
CA ARG A 203 9.54 -25.03 -15.07
C ARG A 203 8.93 -26.39 -15.42
N VAL A 204 7.61 -26.51 -15.30
CA VAL A 204 6.85 -27.66 -15.83
C VAL A 204 6.41 -27.40 -17.28
N ALA A 205 5.88 -26.21 -17.56
CA ALA A 205 5.48 -25.73 -18.89
C ALA A 205 5.59 -24.19 -18.93
N PHE A 206 5.94 -23.63 -20.09
CA PHE A 206 5.95 -22.18 -20.32
C PHE A 206 5.84 -21.92 -21.83
N GLU A 207 4.71 -21.36 -22.26
CA GLU A 207 4.40 -21.03 -23.65
C GLU A 207 3.51 -19.76 -23.63
N THR A 208 4.09 -18.60 -23.91
CA THR A 208 3.38 -17.32 -24.00
C THR A 208 3.69 -16.60 -25.32
N GLU A 209 2.99 -15.50 -25.63
CA GLU A 209 3.30 -14.71 -26.82
C GLU A 209 4.64 -13.94 -26.68
N VAL A 210 5.58 -14.21 -27.59
CA VAL A 210 6.91 -13.58 -27.62
C VAL A 210 6.80 -12.06 -27.76
N GLN A 211 7.39 -11.31 -26.82
CA GLN A 211 7.41 -9.83 -26.76
C GLN A 211 6.08 -9.13 -26.45
N TYR A 212 5.04 -9.88 -26.07
CA TYR A 212 3.73 -9.29 -25.76
C TYR A 212 3.20 -9.75 -24.41
N ASP A 213 3.31 -11.05 -24.11
CA ASP A 213 2.76 -11.63 -22.89
C ASP A 213 3.88 -12.02 -21.92
N PHE A 214 3.96 -11.27 -20.83
CA PHE A 214 5.10 -11.27 -19.92
C PHE A 214 4.75 -11.90 -18.57
N LEU A 215 5.64 -12.76 -18.09
CA LEU A 215 5.73 -13.14 -16.68
C LEU A 215 6.93 -12.42 -16.06
N TYR A 216 6.70 -11.68 -14.98
CA TYR A 216 7.74 -10.98 -14.24
C TYR A 216 8.10 -11.77 -12.99
N ILE A 217 9.39 -12.08 -12.80
CA ILE A 217 9.89 -12.77 -11.61
C ILE A 217 11.11 -12.01 -11.11
N ALA A 218 11.00 -11.40 -9.94
CA ALA A 218 12.09 -10.67 -9.30
C ALA A 218 12.77 -9.61 -10.21
N GLY A 219 11.97 -8.89 -10.99
CA GLY A 219 12.46 -7.88 -11.94
C GLY A 219 12.86 -8.42 -13.32
N GLU A 220 13.05 -9.73 -13.45
CA GLU A 220 13.32 -10.38 -14.72
C GLU A 220 12.03 -10.67 -15.50
N VAL A 221 12.11 -10.62 -16.83
CA VAL A 221 10.96 -10.76 -17.74
C VAL A 221 11.08 -12.04 -18.56
N TYR A 222 10.01 -12.82 -18.58
CA TYR A 222 9.93 -14.11 -19.27
C TYR A 222 8.77 -14.08 -20.27
N HIS A 223 8.98 -14.59 -21.49
CA HIS A 223 7.95 -14.71 -22.53
C HIS A 223 8.33 -15.74 -23.61
N GLY A 224 7.37 -16.24 -24.39
CA GLY A 224 7.64 -17.24 -25.42
C GLY A 224 7.81 -18.65 -24.84
N ASP A 225 8.74 -19.39 -25.42
CA ASP A 225 9.14 -20.74 -24.98
C ASP A 225 10.47 -20.75 -24.21
N PHE A 226 11.02 -19.57 -23.90
CA PHE A 226 12.35 -19.41 -23.32
C PHE A 226 12.30 -18.61 -22.02
N GLY A 227 12.89 -19.17 -20.97
CA GLY A 227 13.24 -18.50 -19.71
C GLY A 227 14.60 -19.01 -19.25
N GLU A 228 15.41 -18.19 -18.57
CA GLU A 228 16.72 -18.63 -18.08
C GLU A 228 16.58 -19.89 -17.21
N ASP A 229 17.40 -20.90 -17.50
CA ASP A 229 17.38 -22.20 -16.82
C ASP A 229 17.82 -22.03 -15.35
N GLY A 230 16.84 -22.04 -14.43
CA GLY A 230 17.07 -22.34 -13.01
C GLY A 230 17.51 -21.17 -12.13
N THR A 231 16.98 -19.97 -12.34
CA THR A 231 17.25 -18.79 -11.50
C THR A 231 16.78 -19.00 -10.05
N GLU A 232 17.67 -18.73 -9.09
CA GLU A 232 17.37 -18.62 -7.66
C GLU A 232 16.49 -17.37 -7.42
N LEU A 233 15.43 -17.48 -6.62
CA LEU A 233 14.68 -16.29 -6.19
C LEU A 233 15.61 -15.41 -5.35
N PRO A 234 15.84 -14.11 -5.68
CA PRO A 234 16.49 -13.22 -4.74
C PRO A 234 15.63 -13.15 -3.48
N GLY A 235 16.25 -13.43 -2.34
CA GLY A 235 15.56 -13.42 -1.06
C GLY A 235 14.99 -12.05 -0.75
N GLY A 236 13.66 -11.95 -0.73
CA GLY A 236 12.88 -10.89 -0.07
C GLY A 236 13.03 -9.48 -0.63
N GLY A 237 11.94 -8.93 -1.16
CA GLY A 237 11.78 -7.49 -1.36
C GLY A 237 10.93 -7.15 -2.58
N LEU A 238 9.66 -6.83 -2.35
CA LEU A 238 9.00 -5.73 -3.03
C LEU A 238 9.39 -4.43 -2.33
#